data_AF-A7RU58-F1
#
_entry.id   AF-A7RU58-F1
#
_cell.length_a   1.000
_cell.length_b   1.000
_cell.length_c   1.000
_cell.angle_alpha   90.00
_cell.angle_beta   90.00
_cell.angle_gamma   90.00
#
_symmetry.space_group_name_H-M   'P 1'
#
loop_
_entity.id
_entity.type
_entity.pdbx_description
1 polymer ?
#
loop_
_entity_poly.entity_id
_entity_poly.type
_entity_poly.pdbx_seq_one_letter_code
_entity_poly.pdbx_strand_id
1 'polypeptide(L)'
;YKMKRRLGEIEQFEFEKLTDGDHLHLTIAISGWLEEPDQEKGFKEPWRTMRLSRERYCLKWEPKYLREVGSGITSLVTSGAISLATQEALKFTILQGIMSAIAWPMSVLKLGYLIDNPWGVCARRAAEVGKQLARVLVEREQGCRPVSLIGFSFGARVIFHCLKALAKMKGRLLTFIVL
;
A
#
# COMPACT_ATOMS: atom_id res chain seq x y z
N TYR A 1 18.09 -10.37 -5.84
CA TYR A 1 19.09 -9.86 -4.88
C TYR A 1 18.37 -9.61 -3.56
N LYS A 2 18.74 -10.30 -2.48
CA LYS A 2 18.05 -10.18 -1.17
C LYS A 2 18.82 -9.19 -0.30
N MET A 3 18.43 -7.93 -0.33
CA MET A 3 19.09 -6.88 0.46
C MET A 3 18.33 -6.67 1.77
N LYS A 4 18.86 -7.20 2.88
CA LYS A 4 18.29 -7.00 4.22
C LYS A 4 19.05 -5.88 4.93
N ARG A 5 18.82 -4.63 4.51
CA ARG A 5 19.42 -3.45 5.15
C ARG A 5 18.45 -2.90 6.21
N ARG A 6 18.75 -3.11 7.50
CA ARG A 6 18.07 -2.42 8.61
C ARG A 6 18.54 -0.96 8.65
N LEU A 7 17.97 -0.11 7.81
CA LEU A 7 18.27 1.31 7.79
C LEU A 7 17.21 2.10 8.57
N GLY A 8 17.43 2.27 9.87
CA GLY A 8 16.61 3.15 10.71
C GLY A 8 15.23 2.58 11.07
N GLU A 9 14.19 3.41 10.91
CA GLU A 9 12.82 3.15 11.36
C GLU A 9 12.09 2.00 10.62
N ILE A 10 12.59 1.50 9.49
CA ILE A 10 11.90 0.52 8.64
C ILE A 10 12.35 -0.90 8.96
N GLU A 11 11.39 -1.79 9.23
CA GLU A 11 11.62 -3.17 9.63
C GLU A 11 11.83 -4.09 8.43
N GLN A 12 11.13 -3.84 7.32
CA GLN A 12 11.19 -4.65 6.10
C GLN A 12 11.19 -3.78 4.86
N PHE A 13 12.18 -4.00 3.99
CA PHE A 13 12.35 -3.35 2.69
C PHE A 13 13.14 -4.30 1.80
N GLU A 14 12.44 -5.05 0.94
CA GLU A 14 13.04 -6.06 0.07
C GLU A 14 12.43 -6.00 -1.34
N PHE A 15 13.24 -6.19 -2.37
CA PHE A 15 12.76 -6.34 -3.75
C PHE A 15 12.60 -7.83 -4.06
N GLU A 16 11.39 -8.25 -4.41
CA GLU A 16 11.10 -9.60 -4.86
C GLU A 16 10.86 -9.61 -6.39
N LYS A 17 11.47 -10.57 -7.09
CA LYS A 17 11.30 -10.72 -8.55
C LYS A 17 9.90 -11.27 -8.84
N LEU A 18 9.16 -10.62 -9.75
CA LEU A 18 7.87 -11.10 -10.23
C LEU A 18 8.00 -11.93 -11.52
N THR A 19 9.06 -11.72 -12.29
CA THR A 19 9.33 -12.42 -13.55
C THR A 19 10.81 -12.70 -13.72
N ASP A 20 11.17 -13.86 -14.28
CA ASP A 20 12.58 -14.23 -14.44
C ASP A 20 13.30 -13.55 -15.61
N GLY A 21 12.60 -12.80 -16.47
CA GLY A 21 13.20 -12.11 -17.60
C GLY A 21 14.03 -10.88 -17.22
N ASP A 22 15.11 -10.63 -17.97
CA ASP A 22 15.96 -9.44 -17.84
C ASP A 22 15.73 -8.52 -19.06
N HIS A 23 15.64 -7.21 -18.82
CA HIS A 23 15.34 -6.20 -19.83
C HIS A 23 16.02 -4.85 -19.55
N LEU A 24 16.01 -3.99 -20.58
CA LEU A 24 16.55 -2.63 -20.48
C LEU A 24 15.71 -1.72 -19.58
N HIS A 25 14.42 -2.02 -19.38
CA HIS A 25 13.53 -1.28 -18.47
C HIS A 25 13.00 -2.18 -17.37
N LEU A 26 12.94 -1.65 -16.16
CA LEU A 26 12.41 -2.37 -15.00
C LEU A 26 11.18 -1.66 -14.44
N THR A 27 10.19 -2.45 -14.01
CA THR A 27 8.99 -1.95 -13.32
C THR A 27 9.01 -2.40 -11.87
N ILE A 28 8.89 -1.44 -10.94
CA ILE A 28 8.76 -1.70 -9.51
C ILE A 28 7.30 -1.45 -9.12
N ALA A 29 6.65 -2.52 -8.69
CA ALA A 29 5.27 -2.52 -8.23
C ALA A 29 5.21 -2.40 -6.71
N ILE A 30 4.35 -1.51 -6.19
CA ILE A 30 4.33 -1.15 -4.78
C ILE A 30 2.89 -1.23 -4.27
N SER A 31 2.59 -2.29 -3.52
CA SER A 31 1.26 -2.51 -2.92
C SER A 31 1.00 -1.53 -1.77
N GLY A 32 -0.24 -1.06 -1.65
CA GLY A 32 -0.66 -0.09 -0.61
C GLY A 32 -1.45 -0.67 0.57
N TRP A 33 -1.94 -1.90 0.46
CA TRP A 33 -2.43 -2.70 1.59
C TRP A 33 -2.29 -4.17 1.19
N LEU A 34 -2.46 -5.07 2.16
CA LEU A 34 -2.46 -6.50 1.92
C LEU A 34 -3.75 -7.11 2.46
N GLU A 35 -4.43 -7.88 1.62
CA GLU A 35 -5.62 -8.66 2.00
C GLU A 35 -5.21 -10.08 2.43
N GLU A 36 -4.19 -10.65 1.78
CA GLU A 36 -3.76 -12.02 2.02
C GLU A 36 -2.82 -12.16 3.25
N PRO A 37 -3.07 -13.16 4.13
CA PRO A 37 -2.19 -13.47 5.26
C PRO A 37 -0.87 -14.12 4.82
N ASP A 38 -0.78 -14.61 3.59
CA ASP A 38 0.48 -15.03 2.98
C ASP A 38 1.21 -13.80 2.41
N GLN A 39 2.43 -13.54 2.90
CA GLN A 39 3.21 -12.38 2.45
C GLN A 39 3.60 -12.53 0.98
N GLU A 40 4.01 -13.72 0.56
CA GLU A 40 4.52 -13.90 -0.80
C GLU A 40 3.39 -13.74 -1.82
N LYS A 41 2.22 -14.30 -1.55
CA LYS A 41 1.05 -14.11 -2.43
C LYS A 41 0.52 -12.70 -2.37
N GLY A 42 0.41 -12.11 -1.17
CA GLY A 42 -0.17 -10.77 -0.99
C GLY A 42 0.56 -9.66 -1.76
N PHE A 43 1.89 -9.73 -1.88
CA PHE A 43 2.64 -8.76 -2.69
C PHE A 43 2.69 -9.08 -4.18
N LYS A 44 2.39 -10.30 -4.61
CA LYS A 44 2.54 -10.72 -6.02
C LYS A 44 1.22 -10.73 -6.78
N GLU A 45 0.14 -11.20 -6.15
CA GLU A 45 -1.17 -11.37 -6.79
C GLU A 45 -1.73 -10.07 -7.40
N PRO A 46 -1.68 -8.89 -6.74
CA PRO A 46 -2.20 -7.65 -7.32
C PRO A 46 -1.54 -7.27 -8.66
N TRP A 47 -0.32 -7.78 -8.91
CA TRP A 47 0.50 -7.41 -10.07
C TRP A 47 0.59 -8.52 -11.10
N ARG A 48 -0.09 -9.66 -10.88
CA ARG A 48 0.01 -10.84 -11.74
C ARG A 48 -0.40 -10.56 -13.19
N THR A 49 -1.46 -9.76 -13.36
CA THR A 49 -2.02 -9.38 -14.67
C THR A 49 -1.32 -8.19 -15.32
N MET A 50 -0.45 -7.48 -14.60
CA MET A 50 0.20 -6.25 -15.07
C MET A 50 1.28 -6.53 -16.12
N ARG A 51 1.08 -6.10 -17.38
CA ARG A 51 2.00 -6.36 -18.51
C ARG A 51 2.89 -5.17 -18.92
N LEU A 52 3.21 -4.27 -17.99
CA LEU A 52 4.01 -3.05 -18.26
C LEU A 52 5.49 -3.34 -18.61
N SER A 53 6.07 -4.42 -18.10
CA SER A 53 7.43 -4.86 -18.41
C SER A 53 7.56 -6.37 -18.36
N ARG A 54 8.60 -6.89 -19.01
CA ARG A 54 9.07 -8.27 -18.88
C ARG A 54 10.02 -8.45 -17.68
N GLU A 55 10.68 -7.39 -17.20
CA GLU A 55 11.42 -7.38 -15.92
C GLU A 55 10.63 -6.59 -14.88
N ARG A 56 10.07 -7.32 -13.90
CA ARG A 56 9.16 -6.78 -12.89
C ARG A 56 9.62 -7.17 -11.50
N TYR A 57 9.56 -6.22 -10.58
CA TYR A 57 9.81 -6.43 -9.16
C TYR A 57 8.61 -5.94 -8.36
N CYS A 58 8.32 -6.58 -7.23
CA CYS A 58 7.48 -5.99 -6.20
C CYS A 58 8.34 -5.53 -5.02
N LEU A 59 7.99 -4.37 -4.47
CA LEU A 59 8.59 -3.88 -3.23
C LEU A 59 7.81 -4.47 -2.06
N LYS A 60 8.48 -5.33 -1.30
CA LYS A 60 8.00 -5.84 -0.02
C LYS A 60 8.42 -4.86 1.08
N TRP A 61 7.43 -4.16 1.63
CA TRP A 61 7.65 -3.19 2.68
C TRP A 61 6.60 -3.35 3.79
N GLU A 62 7.03 -3.29 5.04
CA GLU A 62 6.15 -3.17 6.22
C GLU A 62 4.85 -4.01 6.21
N PRO A 63 4.89 -5.33 5.92
CA PRO A 63 3.68 -6.13 5.71
C PRO A 63 2.78 -6.20 6.94
N LYS A 64 3.34 -6.07 8.14
CA LYS A 64 2.57 -6.01 9.38
C LYS A 64 1.57 -4.84 9.33
N TYR A 65 2.07 -3.64 9.03
CA TYR A 65 1.25 -2.43 8.98
C TYR A 65 0.30 -2.43 7.77
N LEU A 66 0.74 -2.95 6.62
CA LEU A 66 -0.13 -3.08 5.44
C LEU A 66 -1.32 -4.02 5.65
N ARG A 67 -1.15 -5.07 6.49
CA ARG A 67 -2.23 -5.97 6.89
C ARG A 67 -3.17 -5.37 7.90
N GLU A 68 -2.64 -4.62 8.87
CA GLU A 68 -3.49 -3.90 9.83
C GLU A 68 -4.42 -2.93 9.09
N VAL A 69 -3.88 -2.20 8.10
CA VAL A 69 -4.66 -1.34 7.20
C VAL A 69 -5.66 -2.16 6.38
N GLY A 70 -5.23 -3.26 5.74
CA GLY A 70 -6.10 -4.10 4.92
C GLY A 70 -7.27 -4.70 5.71
N SER A 71 -7.00 -5.23 6.90
CA SER A 71 -8.01 -5.73 7.84
C SER A 71 -8.97 -4.64 8.29
N GLY A 72 -8.47 -3.42 8.54
CA GLY A 72 -9.30 -2.26 8.85
C GLY A 72 -10.27 -1.92 7.71
N ILE A 73 -9.80 -1.92 6.46
CA ILE A 73 -10.63 -1.67 5.27
C ILE A 73 -11.69 -2.77 5.12
N THR A 74 -11.31 -4.04 5.21
CA THR A 74 -12.25 -5.17 5.12
C THR A 74 -13.30 -5.12 6.23
N SER A 75 -12.91 -4.74 7.44
CA SER A 75 -13.83 -4.59 8.58
C SER A 75 -14.82 -3.44 8.37
N LEU A 76 -14.38 -2.30 7.79
CA LEU A 76 -15.29 -1.21 7.41
C LEU A 76 -16.30 -1.64 6.37
N VAL A 77 -15.86 -2.31 5.32
CA VAL A 77 -16.74 -2.77 4.23
C VAL A 77 -17.75 -3.78 4.77
N THR A 78 -17.28 -4.75 5.57
CA THR A 78 -18.13 -5.79 6.15
C THR A 78 -19.15 -5.22 7.14
N SER A 79 -18.72 -4.31 8.02
CA SER A 79 -19.63 -3.67 8.98
C SER A 79 -20.64 -2.75 8.29
N GLY A 80 -20.25 -2.03 7.24
CA GLY A 80 -21.16 -1.28 6.39
C GLY A 80 -22.23 -2.17 5.76
N ALA A 81 -21.83 -3.30 5.18
CA ALA A 81 -22.78 -4.27 4.60
C ALA A 81 -23.74 -4.86 5.65
N ILE A 82 -23.24 -5.24 6.83
CA ILE A 82 -24.08 -5.73 7.94
C ILE A 82 -25.05 -4.64 8.39
N SER A 83 -24.60 -3.39 8.50
CA SER A 83 -25.46 -2.26 8.88
C SER A 83 -26.58 -2.06 7.87
N LEU A 84 -26.31 -2.15 6.57
CA LEU A 84 -27.34 -2.06 5.53
C LEU A 84 -28.35 -3.22 5.63
N ALA A 85 -27.87 -4.45 5.78
CA ALA A 85 -28.74 -5.62 5.95
C ALA A 85 -29.60 -5.53 7.22
N THR A 86 -29.02 -5.03 8.32
CA THR A 86 -29.72 -4.80 9.59
C THR A 86 -30.76 -3.71 9.45
N GLN A 87 -30.45 -2.62 8.74
CA GLN A 87 -31.42 -1.57 8.44
C GLN A 87 -32.59 -2.09 7.63
N GLU A 88 -32.38 -2.96 6.64
CA GLU A 88 -33.46 -3.60 5.88
C GLU A 88 -34.37 -4.48 6.77
N ALA A 89 -33.78 -5.32 7.63
CA ALA A 89 -34.54 -6.19 8.52
C ALA A 89 -35.34 -5.41 9.59
N LEU A 90 -34.81 -4.28 10.07
CA LEU A 90 -35.43 -3.49 11.14
C LEU A 90 -36.51 -2.51 10.65
N LYS A 91 -36.72 -2.34 9.33
CA LYS A 91 -37.78 -1.48 8.75
C LYS A 91 -39.19 -1.77 9.26
N PHE A 92 -39.41 -2.97 9.81
CA PHE A 92 -40.68 -3.39 10.40
C PHE A 92 -40.89 -2.92 11.85
N THR A 93 -39.97 -2.12 12.42
CA THR A 93 -40.00 -1.69 13.82
C THR A 93 -40.01 -0.16 13.94
N ILE A 94 -41.05 0.40 14.57
CA ILE A 94 -41.26 1.87 14.69
C ILE A 94 -40.15 2.56 15.49
N LEU A 95 -39.43 1.82 16.34
CA LEU A 95 -38.31 2.32 17.14
C LEU A 95 -37.01 2.53 16.32
N GLN A 96 -36.98 2.10 15.05
CA GLN A 96 -35.77 2.12 14.22
C GLN A 96 -35.20 3.53 14.04
N GLY A 97 -36.05 4.52 13.73
CA GLY A 97 -35.58 5.87 13.36
C GLY A 97 -34.75 6.55 14.45
N ILE A 98 -35.09 6.33 15.73
CA ILE A 98 -34.37 6.91 16.87
C ILE A 98 -33.08 6.13 17.15
N MET A 99 -33.13 4.80 17.10
CA MET A 99 -31.95 3.96 17.35
C MET A 99 -30.91 4.08 16.23
N SER A 100 -31.33 4.12 14.95
CA SER A 100 -30.42 4.24 13.81
C SER A 100 -29.73 5.61 13.75
N ALA A 101 -30.44 6.67 14.15
CA ALA A 101 -29.89 8.04 14.17
C ALA A 101 -28.68 8.19 15.11
N ILE A 102 -28.65 7.40 16.20
CA ILE A 102 -27.57 7.44 17.20
C ILE A 102 -26.54 6.32 16.95
N ALA A 103 -27.01 5.14 16.57
CA ALA A 103 -26.15 3.97 16.38
C ALA A 103 -25.20 4.12 15.18
N TRP A 104 -25.64 4.76 14.08
CA TRP A 104 -24.79 4.97 12.92
C TRP A 104 -23.59 5.90 13.23
N PRO A 105 -23.77 7.12 13.76
CA PRO A 105 -22.64 7.97 14.14
C PRO A 105 -21.68 7.32 15.13
N MET A 106 -22.19 6.62 16.15
CA MET A 106 -21.35 5.96 17.15
C MET A 106 -20.52 4.81 16.56
N SER A 107 -21.11 4.04 15.64
CA SER A 107 -20.40 2.94 14.96
C SER A 107 -19.31 3.47 14.05
N VAL A 108 -19.60 4.53 13.27
CA VAL A 108 -18.62 5.20 12.41
C VAL A 108 -17.48 5.79 13.24
N LEU A 109 -17.77 6.46 14.36
CA LEU A 109 -16.74 7.04 15.23
C LEU A 109 -15.82 5.98 15.84
N LYS A 110 -16.38 4.86 16.34
CA LYS A 110 -15.59 3.76 16.89
C LYS A 110 -14.69 3.12 15.83
N LEU A 111 -15.23 2.90 14.63
CA LEU A 111 -14.46 2.34 13.51
C LEU A 111 -13.38 3.32 13.02
N GLY A 112 -13.69 4.61 12.92
CA GLY A 112 -12.73 5.66 12.58
C GLY A 112 -11.54 5.64 13.52
N TYR A 113 -11.79 5.65 14.83
CA TYR A 113 -10.71 5.63 15.83
C TYR A 113 -9.81 4.38 15.75
N LEU A 114 -10.38 3.21 15.49
CA LEU A 114 -9.61 1.97 15.34
C LEU A 114 -8.72 1.96 14.10
N ILE A 115 -9.07 2.73 13.08
CA ILE A 115 -8.41 2.72 11.77
C ILE A 115 -7.44 3.89 11.63
N ASP A 116 -7.75 5.02 12.25
CA ASP A 116 -6.93 6.23 12.21
C ASP A 116 -5.51 5.97 12.73
N ASN A 117 -5.36 5.15 13.78
CA ASN A 117 -4.03 4.84 14.32
C ASN A 117 -3.18 3.96 13.36
N PRO A 118 -3.64 2.78 12.90
CA PRO A 118 -2.93 2.01 11.87
C PRO A 118 -2.65 2.79 10.58
N TRP A 119 -3.62 3.59 10.11
CA TRP A 119 -3.46 4.42 8.92
C TRP A 119 -2.40 5.51 9.12
N GLY A 120 -2.40 6.18 10.27
CA GLY A 120 -1.39 7.19 10.63
C GLY A 120 0.02 6.62 10.71
N VAL A 121 0.16 5.43 11.30
CA VAL A 121 1.46 4.72 11.36
C VAL A 121 1.91 4.32 9.95
N CYS A 122 1.04 3.67 9.17
CA CYS A 122 1.36 3.26 7.80
C CYS A 122 1.70 4.46 6.91
N ALA A 123 1.01 5.59 7.08
CA ALA A 123 1.29 6.86 6.40
C ALA A 123 2.71 7.38 6.66
N ARG A 124 3.16 7.35 7.92
CA ARG A 124 4.53 7.75 8.30
C ARG A 124 5.56 6.77 7.75
N ARG A 125 5.31 5.47 7.88
CA ARG A 125 6.19 4.41 7.33
C ARG A 125 6.33 4.53 5.81
N ALA A 126 5.24 4.76 5.09
CA ALA A 126 5.24 4.96 3.64
C ALA A 126 6.14 6.14 3.21
N ALA A 127 6.17 7.22 4.01
CA ALA A 127 7.04 8.35 3.75
C ALA A 127 8.53 8.01 3.89
N GLU A 128 8.90 7.24 4.92
CA GLU A 128 10.27 6.77 5.09
C GLU A 128 10.67 5.75 4.01
N VAL A 129 9.78 4.83 3.65
CA VAL A 129 10.02 3.82 2.61
C VAL A 129 10.24 4.50 1.26
N GLY A 130 9.47 5.56 0.96
CA GLY A 130 9.69 6.39 -0.22
C GLY A 130 11.09 7.01 -0.25
N LYS A 131 11.56 7.57 0.88
CA LYS A 131 12.92 8.13 0.97
C LYS A 131 14.00 7.06 0.77
N GLN A 132 13.81 5.86 1.31
CA GLN A 132 14.75 4.75 1.09
C GLN A 132 14.77 4.30 -0.36
N LEU A 133 13.59 4.15 -0.97
CA LEU A 133 13.47 3.81 -2.39
C LEU A 133 14.20 4.85 -3.26
N ALA A 134 14.08 6.14 -2.94
CA ALA A 134 14.82 7.19 -3.65
C ALA A 134 16.34 7.02 -3.54
N ARG A 135 16.86 6.66 -2.36
CA ARG A 135 18.30 6.41 -2.19
C ARG A 135 18.78 5.24 -3.04
N VAL A 136 18.05 4.12 -3.02
CA VAL A 136 18.37 2.94 -3.84
C VAL A 136 18.35 3.27 -5.34
N LEU A 137 17.43 4.12 -5.79
CA LEU A 137 17.39 4.57 -7.18
C LEU A 137 18.56 5.51 -7.54
N VAL A 138 19.00 6.36 -6.61
CA VAL A 138 20.14 7.28 -6.82
C VAL A 138 21.48 6.55 -6.78
N GLU A 139 21.63 5.55 -5.90
CA GLU A 139 22.82 4.71 -5.79
C GLU A 139 23.04 3.87 -7.07
N ARG A 140 22.04 3.81 -7.96
CA ARG A 140 22.08 3.10 -9.26
C ARG A 140 22.55 1.65 -9.11
N GLU A 141 22.17 0.97 -8.03
CA GLU A 141 22.50 -0.45 -7.82
C GLU A 141 22.02 -1.35 -8.99
N GLN A 142 21.02 -0.89 -9.74
CA GLN A 142 20.45 -1.52 -10.94
C GLN A 142 21.00 -1.01 -12.28
N GLY A 143 22.04 -0.15 -12.26
CA GLY A 143 22.60 0.52 -13.43
C GLY A 143 21.82 1.77 -13.88
N CYS A 144 22.16 2.33 -15.04
CA CYS A 144 21.51 3.53 -15.61
C CYS A 144 20.18 3.24 -16.34
N ARG A 145 19.48 2.17 -15.96
CA ARG A 145 18.27 1.70 -16.65
C ARG A 145 17.04 2.54 -16.26
N PRO A 146 16.12 2.84 -17.20
CA PRO A 146 14.85 3.49 -16.87
C PRO A 146 14.02 2.62 -15.94
N VAL A 147 13.51 3.25 -14.87
CA VAL A 147 12.67 2.62 -13.85
C VAL A 147 11.26 3.19 -13.95
N SER A 148 10.26 2.32 -14.05
CA SER A 148 8.85 2.68 -13.92
C SER A 148 8.35 2.28 -12.54
N LEU A 149 7.69 3.20 -11.83
CA LEU A 149 7.08 2.95 -10.53
C LEU A 149 5.56 2.89 -10.70
N ILE A 150 4.94 1.86 -10.14
CA ILE A 150 3.47 1.70 -10.10
C ILE A 150 3.05 1.27 -8.70
N GLY A 151 1.97 1.85 -8.21
CA GLY A 151 1.49 1.55 -6.86
C GLY A 151 0.13 2.14 -6.59
N PHE A 152 -0.63 1.51 -5.70
CA PHE A 152 -1.96 1.97 -5.29
C PHE A 152 -1.94 2.37 -3.81
N SER A 153 -2.87 3.22 -3.38
CA SER A 153 -3.07 3.60 -1.96
C SER A 153 -1.77 4.04 -1.25
N PHE A 154 -1.38 3.42 -0.12
CA PHE A 154 -0.13 3.74 0.56
C PHE A 154 1.11 3.46 -0.32
N GLY A 155 1.03 2.57 -1.31
CA GLY A 155 2.07 2.36 -2.30
C GLY A 155 2.24 3.56 -3.24
N ALA A 156 1.13 4.22 -3.62
CA ALA A 156 1.21 5.51 -4.33
C ALA A 156 1.84 6.60 -3.46
N ARG A 157 1.56 6.59 -2.15
CA ARG A 157 2.21 7.50 -1.19
C ARG A 157 3.72 7.24 -1.06
N VAL A 158 4.15 5.98 -1.08
CA VAL A 158 5.58 5.62 -1.17
C VAL A 158 6.21 6.24 -2.42
N ILE A 159 5.56 6.09 -3.60
CA ILE A 159 6.03 6.68 -4.86
C ILE A 159 6.14 8.20 -4.76
N PHE A 160 5.11 8.86 -4.23
CA PHE A 160 5.10 10.30 -4.04
C PHE A 160 6.30 10.78 -3.18
N HIS A 161 6.53 10.15 -2.04
CA HIS A 161 7.65 10.51 -1.16
C HIS A 161 9.01 10.15 -1.77
N CYS A 162 9.09 9.09 -2.57
CA CYS A 162 10.27 8.74 -3.35
C CYS A 162 10.61 9.86 -4.35
N LEU A 163 9.66 10.26 -5.19
CA LEU A 163 9.86 11.34 -6.16
C LEU A 163 10.22 12.67 -5.49
N LYS A 164 9.56 12.99 -4.36
CA LYS A 164 9.88 14.17 -3.56
C LYS A 164 11.32 14.14 -3.03
N ALA A 165 11.81 12.97 -2.61
CA ALA A 165 13.19 12.82 -2.16
C ALA A 165 14.20 12.89 -3.32
N LEU A 166 13.89 12.29 -4.47
CA LEU A 166 14.70 12.35 -5.69
C LEU A 166 14.87 13.79 -6.20
N ALA A 167 13.78 14.57 -6.22
CA ALA A 167 13.79 15.97 -6.61
C ALA A 167 14.73 16.81 -5.72
N LYS A 168 14.75 16.54 -4.41
CA LYS A 168 15.66 17.20 -3.46
C LYS A 168 17.13 16.83 -3.68
N MET A 169 17.39 15.60 -4.13
CA MET A 169 18.75 15.09 -4.39
C MET A 169 19.32 15.52 -5.75
N LYS A 170 18.59 16.31 -6.56
CA LYS A 170 18.95 16.69 -7.95
C LYS A 170 19.22 15.47 -8.86
N GLY A 171 18.61 14.31 -8.58
CA GLY A 171 18.76 13.12 -9.42
C GLY A 171 18.09 13.32 -10.78
N ARG A 172 18.83 13.20 -11.88
CA ARG A 172 18.25 13.04 -13.22
C ARG A 172 17.72 11.61 -13.36
N LEU A 173 16.42 11.46 -13.57
CA LEU A 173 15.80 10.18 -13.88
C LEU A 173 14.87 10.35 -15.09
N LEU A 174 15.08 9.52 -16.11
CA LEU A 174 14.11 9.27 -17.18
C LEU A 174 13.09 8.26 -16.60
N THR A 175 12.17 8.76 -15.78
CA THR A 175 11.12 7.94 -15.15
C THR A 175 9.81 8.14 -15.89
N PHE A 176 9.24 7.06 -16.43
CA PHE A 176 7.86 7.03 -16.88
C PHE A 176 7.00 6.58 -15.69
N ILE A 177 6.01 7.40 -15.32
CA ILE A 177 5.09 7.13 -14.21
C ILE A 177 3.75 6.67 -14.82
N VAL A 178 3.23 5.55 -14.34
CA VAL A 178 1.85 5.13 -14.57
C VAL A 178 1.19 5.07 -13.19
N LEU A 179 0.32 6.04 -12.91
CA LEU A 179 -0.53 6.08 -11.71
C LEU A 179 -1.77 5.22 -11.89
#